data_AF-A0A1M5TYM8-F1
#
_entry.id   AF-A0A1M5TYM8-F1
#
_cell.length_a   1.000
_cell.length_b   1.000
_cell.length_c   1.000
_cell.angle_alpha   90.00
_cell.angle_beta   90.00
_cell.angle_gamma   90.00
#
_symmetry.space_group_name_H-M   'P 1'
#
loop_
_entity.id
_entity.type
_entity.pdbx_description
1 polymer ?
#
loop_
_entity_poly.entity_id
_entity_poly.type
_entity_poly.pdbx_seq_one_letter_code
_entity_poly.pdbx_strand_id
1 'polypeptide(L)' 'MKIIKHAFEKFDERTSTHEMAAKIVKGNRILISSKSNPDRYIAIGKIDGDIWIVVLEKDLYTVVTARRAHKNEEKIWNSR' A
#
# COMPACT_ATOMS: atom_id res chain seq x y z
N MET A 1 20.73 9.07 -9.35
CA MET A 1 19.33 9.29 -8.92
C MET A 1 18.40 9.10 -10.11
N LYS A 2 17.95 7.86 -10.40
CA LYS A 2 17.17 7.48 -11.59
C LYS A 2 16.13 6.37 -11.32
N ILE A 3 15.81 6.08 -10.07
CA ILE A 3 14.99 4.89 -9.72
C ILE A 3 13.48 5.22 -9.66
N ILE A 4 13.12 6.50 -9.57
CA ILE A 4 11.71 6.92 -9.34
C ILE A 4 10.87 6.87 -10.63
N LYS A 5 11.47 6.96 -11.83
CA LYS A 5 10.70 7.09 -13.09
C LYS A 5 9.99 5.79 -13.51
N HIS A 6 10.64 4.64 -13.32
CA HIS A 6 10.11 3.37 -13.85
C HIS A 6 8.87 2.85 -13.10
N ALA A 7 8.69 3.26 -11.84
CA ALA A 7 7.53 2.89 -11.02
C ALA A 7 6.33 3.85 -11.19
N PHE A 8 6.42 4.87 -12.04
CA PHE A 8 5.26 5.72 -12.38
C PHE A 8 4.69 5.38 -13.77
N GLU A 9 5.53 4.93 -14.70
CA GLU A 9 5.16 4.74 -16.12
C GLU A 9 4.20 3.56 -16.38
N LYS A 10 4.14 2.54 -15.51
CA LYS A 10 3.19 1.42 -15.65
C LYS A 10 1.85 1.63 -14.96
N PHE A 11 1.62 2.80 -14.37
CA PHE A 11 0.54 2.98 -13.40
C PHE A 11 -0.52 4.01 -13.82
N ASP A 12 -0.47 4.48 -15.07
CA ASP A 12 -1.31 5.54 -15.62
C ASP A 12 -2.82 5.21 -15.68
N GLU A 13 -3.23 3.96 -15.47
CA GLU A 13 -4.65 3.58 -15.53
C GLU A 13 -5.47 3.85 -14.25
N ARG A 14 -4.85 4.17 -13.10
CA ARG A 14 -5.60 4.42 -11.84
C ARG A 14 -4.96 5.48 -10.96
N THR A 15 -5.14 6.74 -11.33
CA THR A 15 -4.64 7.95 -10.63
C THR A 15 -4.90 7.93 -9.11
N SER A 16 -6.03 7.37 -8.64
CA SER A 16 -6.35 7.25 -7.21
C SER A 16 -5.41 6.34 -6.40
N THR A 17 -4.66 5.45 -7.04
CA THR A 17 -3.89 4.39 -6.36
C THR A 17 -2.58 4.95 -5.76
N HIS A 18 -1.96 5.93 -6.42
CA HIS A 18 -0.67 6.49 -6.01
C HIS A 18 -0.77 7.44 -4.83
N GLU A 19 -1.72 8.35 -4.88
CA GLU A 19 -1.91 9.32 -3.80
C GLU A 19 -2.30 8.61 -2.51
N MET A 20 -3.16 7.60 -2.62
CA MET A 20 -3.55 6.77 -1.48
C MET A 20 -2.34 5.98 -0.95
N ALA A 21 -1.57 5.34 -1.83
CA ALA A 21 -0.37 4.63 -1.40
C ALA A 21 0.65 5.56 -0.72
N ALA A 22 0.90 6.75 -1.30
CA ALA A 22 1.78 7.74 -0.71
C ALA A 22 1.26 8.24 0.64
N LYS A 23 -0.06 8.45 0.78
CA LYS A 23 -0.70 8.81 2.05
C LYS A 23 -0.55 7.71 3.10
N ILE A 24 -0.69 6.43 2.75
CA ILE A 24 -0.46 5.31 3.70
C ILE A 24 1.03 5.20 4.06
N VAL A 25 1.93 5.27 3.07
CA VAL A 25 3.38 5.14 3.28
C VAL A 25 3.96 6.32 4.08
N LYS A 26 3.39 7.52 3.98
CA LYS A 26 3.80 8.68 4.78
C LYS A 26 3.00 8.83 6.08
N GLY A 27 1.82 8.22 6.15
CA GLY A 27 0.90 8.34 7.26
C GLY A 27 0.96 7.17 8.25
N ASN A 28 -0.08 7.11 9.09
CA ASN A 28 -0.22 6.05 10.07
C ASN A 28 -0.62 4.73 9.38
N ARG A 29 0.23 3.72 9.46
CA ARG A 29 0.02 2.42 8.81
C ARG A 29 0.41 1.25 9.71
N ILE A 30 -0.18 0.10 9.43
CA ILE A 30 0.31 -1.21 9.90
C ILE A 30 1.07 -1.82 8.72
N LEU A 31 2.29 -2.28 8.96
CA LEU A 31 3.09 -2.97 7.96
C LEU A 31 3.19 -4.46 8.31
N ILE A 32 2.79 -5.32 7.39
CA ILE A 32 2.79 -6.77 7.55
C ILE A 32 3.62 -7.38 6.43
N SER A 33 4.61 -8.20 6.76
CA SER A 33 5.33 -8.98 5.75
C SER A 33 4.41 -10.03 5.15
N SER A 34 4.38 -10.16 3.83
CA SER A 34 3.57 -11.20 3.18
C SER A 34 4.20 -12.58 3.44
N LYS A 35 3.41 -13.51 3.98
CA LYS A 35 3.88 -14.88 4.24
C LYS A 35 4.18 -15.67 2.95
N SER A 36 3.50 -15.33 1.86
CA SER A 36 3.64 -16.03 0.57
C SER A 36 4.76 -15.45 -0.30
N ASN A 37 5.16 -14.19 -0.06
CA ASN A 37 6.24 -13.53 -0.80
C ASN A 37 7.05 -12.67 0.19
N PRO A 38 8.22 -13.13 0.65
CA PRO A 38 9.01 -12.41 1.65
C PRO A 38 9.54 -11.06 1.13
N ASP A 39 9.62 -10.90 -0.19
CA ASP A 39 9.99 -9.63 -0.83
C ASP A 39 8.83 -8.62 -0.90
N ARG A 40 7.65 -8.93 -0.33
CA ARG A 40 6.49 -8.04 -0.34
C ARG A 40 5.97 -7.72 1.05
N TYR A 41 5.56 -6.48 1.19
CA TYR A 41 4.94 -5.95 2.39
C TYR A 41 3.52 -5.49 2.10
N ILE A 42 2.65 -5.62 3.09
CA ILE A 42 1.27 -5.18 3.05
C ILE A 42 1.15 -4.04 4.05
N ALA A 43 0.95 -2.84 3.54
CA ALA A 43 0.66 -1.66 4.32
C ALA A 43 -0.86 -1.46 4.41
N ILE A 44 -1.39 -1.45 5.62
CA ILE A 44 -2.81 -1.17 5.89
C ILE A 44 -2.89 0.22 6.51
N GLY A 45 -3.75 1.08 5.97
CA GLY A 45 -3.93 2.45 6.48
C GLY A 45 -5.35 2.93 6.26
N LYS A 46 -5.79 3.90 7.06
CA LYS A 46 -7.10 4.54 6.92
C LYS A 46 -6.95 5.88 6.23
N ILE A 47 -7.68 6.10 5.14
CA ILE A 47 -7.72 7.37 4.40
C ILE A 47 -9.17 7.76 4.17
N ASP A 48 -9.52 8.99 4.54
CA ASP A 48 -10.85 9.57 4.32
C ASP A 48 -12.00 8.72 4.87
N GLY A 49 -11.76 7.99 5.97
CA GLY A 49 -12.76 7.11 6.60
C GLY A 49 -12.72 5.66 6.13
N ASP A 50 -12.13 5.39 4.96
CA ASP A 50 -11.99 4.07 4.38
C ASP A 50 -10.66 3.41 4.77
N ILE A 51 -10.66 2.09 4.94
CA ILE A 51 -9.44 1.32 5.16
C ILE A 51 -8.93 0.83 3.81
N TRP A 52 -7.66 1.10 3.57
CA TRP A 52 -6.94 0.80 2.34
C TRP A 52 -5.76 -0.12 2.61
N ILE A 53 -5.43 -0.91 1.60
CA ILE A 53 -4.33 -1.84 1.61
C ILE A 53 -3.46 -1.56 0.41
N VAL A 54 -2.18 -1.41 0.67
CA VAL A 54 -1.15 -1.15 -0.32
C VAL A 54 -0.13 -2.27 -0.20
N VAL A 55 0.04 -3.04 -1.26
CA VAL A 55 1.12 -4.00 -1.36
C VAL A 55 2.34 -3.27 -1.89
N LEU A 56 3.45 -3.38 -1.18
CA LEU A 56 4.73 -2.77 -1.48
C LEU A 56 5.75 -3.88 -1.74
N GLU A 57 6.76 -3.60 -2.57
CA GLU A 57 7.96 -4.42 -2.66
C GLU A 57 8.87 -4.18 -1.43
N LYS A 58 9.97 -4.94 -1.34
CA LYS A 58 10.91 -4.91 -0.21
C LYS A 58 11.56 -3.56 0.05
N ASP A 59 11.58 -2.69 -0.96
CA ASP A 59 12.10 -1.32 -0.83
C ASP A 59 11.14 -0.40 -0.07
N LEU A 60 9.89 -0.82 0.19
CA LEU A 60 8.82 -0.05 0.82
C LEU A 60 8.42 1.23 0.07
N TYR A 61 8.96 1.46 -1.12
CA TYR A 61 8.69 2.63 -1.97
C TYR A 61 8.00 2.25 -3.27
N THR A 62 8.21 1.04 -3.75
CA THR A 62 7.57 0.52 -4.96
C THR A 62 6.21 -0.08 -4.59
N VAL A 63 5.16 0.57 -5.07
CA VAL A 63 3.78 0.10 -4.91
C VAL A 63 3.50 -0.97 -5.96
N VAL A 64 3.12 -2.17 -5.52
CA VAL A 64 2.67 -3.23 -6.42
C VAL A 64 1.19 -3.04 -6.75
N THR A 65 0.38 -2.77 -5.72
CA THR A 65 -1.06 -2.56 -5.87
C THR A 65 -1.61 -1.81 -4.67
N ALA A 66 -2.68 -1.04 -4.86
CA ALA A 66 -3.50 -0.56 -3.75
C ALA A 66 -4.98 -0.85 -4.01
N ARG A 67 -5.69 -1.22 -2.95
CA ARG A 67 -7.12 -1.53 -2.98
C ARG A 67 -7.78 -1.23 -1.65
N ARG A 68 -9.10 -1.17 -1.64
CA ARG A 68 -9.88 -1.13 -0.39
C ARG A 68 -9.70 -2.43 0.38
N ALA A 69 -9.65 -2.31 1.70
CA ALA A 69 -9.61 -3.44 2.61
C ALA A 69 -10.93 -4.22 2.55
N HIS A 70 -10.85 -5.53 2.64
CA HIS A 70 -12.01 -6.39 2.90
C HIS A 70 -12.20 -6.57 4.40
N LYS A 71 -13.40 -7.02 4.82
CA LYS A 71 -13.81 -7.17 6.23
C LYS A 71 -12.77 -7.82 7.16
N ASN A 72 -11.99 -8.78 6.66
CA ASN A 72 -10.95 -9.45 7.46
C ASN A 72 -9.75 -8.55 7.75
N GLU A 73 -9.42 -7.66 6.83
CA GLU A 73 -8.27 -6.76 6.90
C GLU A 73 -8.63 -5.49 7.66
N GLU A 74 -9.89 -5.06 7.57
CA GLU A 74 -10.46 -4.04 8.45
C GLU A 74 -10.39 -4.44 9.92
N LYS A 75 -10.64 -5.73 10.24
CA LYS A 75 -10.46 -6.26 11.60
C LYS A 75 -9.01 -6.13 12.07
N ILE A 76 -8.03 -6.36 11.19
CA ILE A 76 -6.60 -6.20 11.54
C ILE A 76 -6.30 -4.74 11.90
N TRP A 77 -6.85 -3.79 11.14
CA TRP A 77 -6.71 -2.37 11.44
C TRP A 77 -7.41 -1.96 12.75
N ASN A 78 -8.63 -2.45 12.99
CA ASN A 78 -9.40 -2.13 14.19
C ASN A 78 -8.92 -2.87 15.46
N SER A 79 -8.09 -3.89 15.31
CA SER A 79 -7.46 -4.63 16.41
C SER A 79 -6.12 -4.03 16.86
N ARG A 80 -5.71 -2.90 16.27
CA ARG A 80 -4.51 -2.14 16.62
C ARG A 80 -4.76 -1.27 17.84
#